data_AF-A0A8I6WDL3-F1
#
_entry.id   AF-A0A8I6WDL3-F1
#
_cell.length_a   1.000
_cell.length_b   1.000
_cell.length_c   1.000
_cell.angle_alpha   90.00
_cell.angle_beta   90.00
_cell.angle_gamma   90.00
#
_symmetry.space_group_name_H-M   'P 1'
#
loop_
_entity.id
_entity.type
_entity.pdbx_description
1 polymer ?
#
loop_
_entity_poly.entity_id
_entity_poly.type
_entity_poly.pdbx_seq_one_letter_code
_entity_poly.pdbx_strand_id
1 'polypeptide(L)'
;MAMAKLMCLCFIILTIGVVVSADECDGDRQDMIRECGKYHKFPAEPKLAPSDACCAVVQKANIPCLCAGVTKEIEKTWCMEKVGYVANFCKKPFPHGYKCGSYTFPPLA
;
A
#
# COMPACT_ATOMS: atom_id res chain seq x y z
N MET A 1 -25.24 51.91 19.93
CA MET A 1 -24.93 51.13 18.71
C MET A 1 -23.48 51.40 18.35
N ALA A 2 -22.55 50.59 18.86
CA ALA A 2 -21.13 50.69 18.53
C ALA A 2 -20.78 49.44 17.71
N MET A 3 -20.83 49.59 16.39
CA MET A 3 -20.26 48.67 15.43
C MET A 3 -18.78 49.05 15.26
N ALA A 4 -17.94 48.06 15.02
CA ALA A 4 -16.50 48.17 14.71
C ALA A 4 -15.56 48.33 15.92
N LYS A 5 -15.20 47.18 16.51
CA LYS A 5 -13.83 46.83 16.91
C LYS A 5 -13.84 45.38 17.38
N LEU A 6 -13.41 44.47 16.52
CA LEU A 6 -12.38 43.45 16.81
C LEU A 6 -12.41 42.42 15.68
N MET A 7 -11.78 42.79 14.57
CA MET A 7 -11.44 41.90 13.46
C MET A 7 -10.32 40.97 13.96
N CYS A 8 -10.68 39.97 14.77
CA CYS A 8 -9.76 38.97 15.29
C CYS A 8 -9.80 37.70 14.44
N LEU A 9 -8.72 37.53 13.68
CA LEU A 9 -8.06 36.26 13.36
C LEU A 9 -8.79 35.31 12.37
N CYS A 10 -8.47 35.55 11.10
CA CYS A 10 -8.43 34.54 10.05
C CYS A 10 -7.43 33.41 10.37
N PHE A 11 -7.62 32.30 9.65
CA PHE A 11 -6.84 31.05 9.59
C PHE A 11 -7.23 29.95 10.58
N ILE A 12 -8.46 29.45 10.44
CA ILE A 12 -8.73 28.03 10.68
C ILE A 12 -7.97 27.28 9.57
N ILE A 13 -6.73 26.87 9.86
CA ILE A 13 -6.01 25.93 9.01
C ILE A 13 -6.74 24.59 9.17
N LEU A 14 -7.58 24.25 8.20
CA LEU A 14 -8.08 22.89 8.03
C LEU A 14 -6.90 22.01 7.65
N THR A 15 -6.14 21.53 8.64
CA THR A 15 -5.25 20.40 8.43
C THR A 15 -6.14 19.21 8.16
N ILE A 16 -6.36 18.89 6.88
CA ILE A 16 -6.82 17.58 6.46
C ILE A 16 -5.68 16.62 6.80
N GLY A 17 -5.61 16.20 8.05
CA GLY A 17 -4.93 14.96 8.38
C GLY A 17 -5.73 13.89 7.65
N VAL A 18 -5.15 13.29 6.61
CA VAL A 18 -5.69 12.06 6.04
C VAL A 18 -5.67 11.07 7.20
N VAL A 19 -6.81 10.92 7.86
CA VAL A 19 -7.07 9.81 8.77
C VAL A 19 -7.11 8.59 7.87
N VAL A 20 -5.93 8.01 7.61
CA VAL A 20 -5.87 6.66 7.06
C VAL A 20 -6.44 5.81 8.18
N SER A 21 -7.73 5.53 8.10
CA SER A 21 -8.41 4.83 9.16
C SER A 21 -7.88 3.39 9.14
N ALA A 22 -7.48 2.88 10.30
CA ALA A 22 -6.80 1.59 10.41
C ALA A 22 -7.65 0.44 9.85
N ASP A 23 -8.97 0.61 9.86
CA ASP A 23 -9.97 -0.29 9.28
C ASP A 23 -9.83 -0.46 7.76
N GLU A 24 -9.55 0.61 7.00
CA GLU A 24 -9.36 0.53 5.55
C GLU A 24 -8.13 -0.30 5.20
N CYS A 25 -7.06 -0.14 5.96
CA CYS A 25 -5.80 -0.87 5.75
C CYS A 25 -5.90 -2.36 6.08
N ASP A 26 -6.66 -2.70 7.11
CA ASP A 26 -6.92 -4.10 7.44
C ASP A 26 -7.83 -4.74 6.37
N GLY A 27 -8.78 -3.99 5.82
CA GLY A 27 -9.56 -4.41 4.65
C GLY A 27 -8.67 -4.73 3.44
N ASP A 28 -7.81 -3.79 3.04
CA ASP A 28 -6.85 -4.00 1.94
C ASP A 28 -5.96 -5.22 2.18
N ARG A 29 -5.55 -5.45 3.43
CA ARG A 29 -4.71 -6.59 3.80
C ARG A 29 -5.45 -7.90 3.62
N GLN A 30 -6.69 -8.00 4.08
CA GLN A 30 -7.51 -9.21 3.93
C GLN A 30 -7.80 -9.50 2.45
N ASP A 31 -8.14 -8.48 1.67
CA ASP A 31 -8.39 -8.63 0.24
C ASP A 31 -7.13 -9.07 -0.51
N MET A 32 -5.96 -8.52 -0.17
CA MET A 32 -4.68 -8.92 -0.76
C MET A 32 -4.35 -10.38 -0.43
N ILE A 33 -4.59 -10.83 0.80
CA ILE A 33 -4.39 -12.24 1.19
C ILE A 33 -5.34 -13.15 0.42
N ARG A 34 -6.62 -12.76 0.31
CA ARG A 34 -7.66 -13.56 -0.35
C ARG A 34 -7.39 -13.70 -1.85
N GLU A 35 -7.19 -12.60 -2.55
CA GLU A 35 -7.12 -12.59 -4.01
C GLU A 35 -5.70 -12.84 -4.53
N CYS A 36 -4.69 -12.30 -3.86
CA CYS A 36 -3.31 -12.37 -4.33
C CYS A 36 -2.44 -13.40 -3.60
N GLY A 37 -2.95 -13.99 -2.51
CA GLY A 37 -2.15 -14.77 -1.58
C GLY A 37 -1.33 -15.89 -2.21
N LYS A 38 -1.89 -16.60 -3.19
CA LYS A 38 -1.19 -17.69 -3.88
C LYS A 38 -0.07 -17.21 -4.81
N TYR A 39 -0.14 -15.99 -5.32
CA TYR A 39 0.86 -15.44 -6.25
C TYR A 39 2.08 -14.87 -5.53
N HIS A 40 1.94 -14.52 -4.23
CA HIS A 40 2.99 -13.90 -3.44
C HIS A 40 3.79 -14.88 -2.56
N LYS A 41 3.42 -16.16 -2.49
CA LYS A 41 4.14 -17.15 -1.66
C LYS A 41 5.42 -17.64 -2.33
N PHE A 42 6.39 -18.04 -1.50
CA PHE A 42 7.57 -18.81 -1.93
C PHE A 42 7.16 -20.17 -2.54
N PRO A 43 8.01 -20.76 -3.40
CA PRO A 43 9.32 -20.29 -3.90
C PRO A 43 9.23 -19.06 -4.82
N ALA A 44 10.35 -18.39 -5.10
CA ALA A 44 10.39 -17.20 -5.97
C ALA A 44 9.98 -17.50 -7.42
N GLU A 45 10.27 -18.71 -7.90
CA GLU A 45 9.84 -19.21 -9.21
C GLU A 45 9.01 -20.50 -9.07
N PRO A 46 8.03 -20.74 -9.95
CA PRO A 46 7.63 -19.86 -11.06
C PRO A 46 6.81 -18.66 -10.58
N LYS A 47 6.96 -17.53 -11.29
CA LYS A 47 6.02 -16.40 -11.25
C LYS A 47 4.75 -16.74 -12.04
N LEU A 48 3.63 -16.84 -11.34
CA LEU A 48 2.31 -17.12 -11.94
C LEU A 48 1.61 -15.79 -12.26
N ALA A 49 1.05 -15.68 -13.46
CA ALA A 49 0.23 -14.52 -13.82
C ALA A 49 -0.93 -14.34 -12.82
N PRO A 50 -1.11 -13.16 -12.23
CA PRO A 50 -2.20 -12.89 -11.30
C PRO A 50 -3.55 -12.88 -12.03
N SER A 51 -4.62 -13.17 -11.31
CA SER A 51 -5.99 -13.04 -11.81
C SER A 51 -6.43 -11.58 -11.84
N ASP A 52 -7.45 -11.28 -12.64
CA ASP A 52 -8.05 -9.93 -12.71
C ASP A 52 -8.53 -9.45 -11.33
N ALA A 53 -9.08 -10.35 -10.51
CA ALA A 53 -9.49 -10.03 -9.14
C ALA A 53 -8.30 -9.61 -8.25
N CYS A 54 -7.15 -10.28 -8.39
CA CYS A 54 -5.93 -9.85 -7.69
C CYS A 54 -5.47 -8.49 -8.19
N CYS A 55 -5.45 -8.25 -9.50
CA CYS A 55 -5.07 -6.93 -10.03
C CYS A 55 -6.03 -5.81 -9.62
N ALA A 56 -7.32 -6.08 -9.49
CA ALA A 56 -8.30 -5.11 -9.00
C ALA A 56 -8.01 -4.68 -7.55
N VAL A 57 -7.63 -5.62 -6.68
CA VAL A 57 -7.21 -5.32 -5.30
C VAL A 57 -5.89 -4.56 -5.29
N VAL A 58 -4.88 -5.00 -6.05
CA VAL A 58 -3.58 -4.32 -6.15
C VAL A 58 -3.75 -2.85 -6.55
N GLN A 59 -4.60 -2.57 -7.54
CA GLN A 59 -4.85 -1.21 -8.02
C GLN A 59 -5.44 -0.30 -6.94
N LYS A 60 -6.36 -0.81 -6.11
CA LYS A 60 -7.04 -0.03 -5.08
C LYS A 60 -6.24 0.08 -3.77
N ALA A 61 -5.42 -0.92 -3.46
CA ALA A 61 -4.77 -1.05 -2.16
C ALA A 61 -3.91 0.17 -1.76
N ASN A 62 -4.00 0.54 -0.49
CA ASN A 62 -3.13 1.48 0.20
C ASN A 62 -1.78 0.82 0.49
N ILE A 63 -0.92 0.79 -0.52
CA ILE A 63 0.42 0.19 -0.46
C ILE A 63 1.27 0.75 0.69
N PRO A 64 1.34 2.08 0.95
CA PRO A 64 2.07 2.60 2.10
C PRO A 64 1.62 1.97 3.43
N CYS A 65 0.31 1.82 3.64
CA CYS A 65 -0.19 1.21 4.87
C CYS A 65 0.14 -0.29 4.96
N LEU A 66 -0.08 -1.04 3.89
CA LEU A 66 0.28 -2.47 3.85
C LEU A 66 1.77 -2.66 4.16
N CYS A 67 2.63 -1.85 3.56
CA CYS A 67 4.08 -1.91 3.74
C CYS A 67 4.54 -1.51 5.14
N ALA A 68 3.85 -0.61 5.82
CA ALA A 68 4.12 -0.29 7.23
C ALA A 68 3.86 -1.50 8.15
N GLY A 69 2.96 -2.40 7.75
CA GLY A 69 2.66 -3.64 8.46
C GLY A 69 3.55 -4.84 8.12
N VAL A 70 4.49 -4.72 7.19
CA VAL A 70 5.38 -5.81 6.79
C VAL A 70 6.58 -5.91 7.74
N THR A 71 6.71 -7.04 8.43
CA THR A 71 7.86 -7.36 9.27
C THR A 71 8.76 -8.40 8.60
N LYS A 72 9.96 -8.64 9.16
CA LYS A 72 10.88 -9.68 8.67
C LYS A 72 10.26 -11.09 8.74
N GLU A 73 9.35 -11.33 9.68
CA GLU A 73 8.63 -12.60 9.80
C GLU A 73 7.62 -12.78 8.67
N ILE A 74 6.94 -11.70 8.28
CA ILE A 74 6.04 -11.67 7.12
C ILE A 74 6.84 -11.91 5.84
N GLU A 75 8.00 -11.27 5.69
CA GLU A 75 8.90 -11.46 4.54
C GLU A 75 9.43 -12.90 4.38
N LYS A 76 9.41 -13.72 5.44
CA LYS A 76 9.74 -15.16 5.34
C LYS A 76 8.61 -15.99 4.73
N THR A 77 7.38 -15.49 4.78
CA THR A 77 6.18 -16.18 4.26
C THR A 77 5.81 -15.65 2.87
N TRP A 78 5.99 -14.35 2.67
CA TRP A 78 5.61 -13.62 1.48
C TRP A 78 6.87 -13.25 0.69
N CYS A 79 6.99 -13.82 -0.49
CA CYS A 79 8.09 -13.56 -1.41
C CYS A 79 7.94 -12.16 -2.02
N MET A 80 8.72 -11.21 -1.50
CA MET A 80 8.65 -9.81 -1.93
C MET A 80 9.00 -9.61 -3.40
N GLU A 81 9.84 -10.48 -3.98
CA GLU A 81 10.09 -10.50 -5.43
C GLU A 81 8.80 -10.77 -6.22
N LYS A 82 7.98 -11.72 -5.75
CA LYS A 82 6.68 -12.01 -6.36
C LYS A 82 5.66 -10.90 -6.13
N VAL A 83 5.68 -10.25 -4.97
CA VAL A 83 4.88 -9.03 -4.73
C VAL A 83 5.22 -7.96 -5.76
N GLY A 84 6.51 -7.75 -6.05
CA GLY A 84 6.98 -6.83 -7.09
C GLY A 84 6.54 -7.24 -8.49
N TYR A 85 6.65 -8.53 -8.81
CA TYR A 85 6.16 -9.06 -10.09
C TYR A 85 4.66 -8.83 -10.28
N VAL A 86 3.83 -9.17 -9.28
CA VAL A 86 2.37 -8.98 -9.35
C VAL A 86 2.03 -7.49 -9.47
N ALA A 87 2.68 -6.63 -8.69
CA ALA A 87 2.49 -5.18 -8.77
C ALA A 87 2.82 -4.62 -10.17
N ASN A 88 3.94 -5.05 -10.76
CA ASN A 88 4.32 -4.67 -12.12
C ASN A 88 3.34 -5.20 -13.18
N PHE A 89 2.99 -6.50 -13.10
CA PHE A 89 2.03 -7.14 -14.00
C PHE A 89 0.70 -6.40 -13.99
N CYS A 90 0.20 -6.09 -12.79
CA CYS A 90 -1.05 -5.39 -12.58
C CYS A 90 -0.98 -3.88 -12.83
N LYS A 91 0.12 -3.34 -13.37
CA LYS A 91 0.28 -1.91 -13.74
C LYS A 91 0.30 -0.94 -12.55
N LYS A 92 0.81 -1.37 -11.40
CA LYS A 92 1.10 -0.53 -10.23
C LYS A 92 2.51 -0.85 -9.70
N PRO A 93 3.56 -0.64 -10.50
CA PRO A 93 4.91 -1.00 -10.11
C PRO A 93 5.38 -0.20 -8.88
N PHE A 94 6.21 -0.83 -8.06
CA PHE A 94 6.95 -0.12 -7.02
C PHE A 94 8.03 0.75 -7.66
N PRO A 95 8.21 2.01 -7.21
CA PRO A 95 9.37 2.80 -7.60
C PRO A 95 10.67 2.12 -7.21
N HIS A 96 11.73 2.35 -8.00
CA HIS A 96 13.07 1.89 -7.64
C HIS A 96 13.47 2.44 -6.26
N GLY A 97 13.96 1.57 -5.37
CA GLY A 97 14.37 1.95 -4.02
C GLY A 97 13.22 2.08 -3.02
N TYR A 98 11.97 1.82 -3.44
CA TYR A 98 10.84 1.82 -2.51
C TYR A 98 11.03 0.73 -1.45
N LYS A 99 10.82 1.09 -0.18
CA LYS A 99 10.94 0.19 0.96
C LYS A 99 9.57 -0.31 1.43
N CYS A 100 9.45 -1.61 1.61
CA CYS A 100 8.26 -2.26 2.15
C CYS A 100 8.71 -3.27 3.22
N GLY A 101 8.48 -2.95 4.49
CA GLY A 101 9.18 -3.61 5.58
C GLY A 101 10.69 -3.37 5.51
N SER A 102 11.47 -4.46 5.50
CA SER A 102 12.92 -4.43 5.33
C SER A 102 13.36 -4.63 3.87
N TYR A 103 12.47 -5.10 3.00
CA TYR A 103 12.72 -5.26 1.58
C TYR A 103 12.78 -3.93 0.83
N THR A 104 13.75 -3.79 -0.08
CA THR A 104 13.90 -2.63 -0.97
C THR A 104 13.74 -3.11 -2.41
N PHE A 105 12.77 -2.55 -3.15
CA PHE A 105 12.51 -2.98 -4.52
C PHE A 105 13.64 -2.57 -5.48
N PRO A 106 14.16 -3.52 -6.29
CA PRO A 106 15.16 -3.21 -7.32
C PRO A 106 14.55 -2.38 -8.46
N PRO A 107 15.36 -1.90 -9.42
CA PRO A 107 14.83 -1.33 -10.65
C PRO A 107 13.88 -2.31 -11.36
N LEU A 108 12.87 -1.78 -12.04
CA LEU A 108 12.01 -2.59 -12.90
C LEU A 108 12.87 -3.22 -14.00
N ALA A 109 12.80 -4.55 -14.10
CA ALA A 109 13.46 -5.35 -15.13
C ALA A 109 12.58 -5.44 -16.39
#